data_AF-X1W2T4-F1
#
_entry.id   AF-X1W2T4-F1
#
_cell.length_a   1.000
_cell.length_b   1.000
_cell.length_c   1.000
_cell.angle_alpha   90.00
_cell.angle_beta   90.00
_cell.angle_gamma   90.00
#
_symmetry.space_group_name_H-M   'P 1'
#
loop_
_entity.id
_entity.type
_entity.pdbx_description
1 polymer ?
#
loop_
_entity_poly.entity_id
_entity_poly.type
_entity_poly.pdbx_seq_one_letter_code
_entity_poly.pdbx_strand_id
1 'polypeptide(L)'
;MGVGSLTYQWQRSAADSDADYSDIPGATTASYDDTGAPEDGGGRYYRCRLNAAGAAQQYSTSDRGYRGAAPNPPTNLLTEGQTNPTNITDFYPEFSAIFTDNTVGDNAENAWIQVSTDSTFATATHWDSGWIDIATTENNARCPDITYGGSEVVEAVTYYWRIRFM
;
A
#
# COMPACT_ATOMS: atom_id res chain seq x y z
N MET A 1 48.06 16.93 2.01
CA MET A 1 47.90 15.54 2.47
C MET A 1 46.50 15.42 3.09
N GLY A 2 45.50 14.96 2.34
CA GLY A 2 44.19 14.63 2.91
C GLY A 2 44.30 13.25 3.56
N VAL A 3 44.29 13.19 4.88
CA VAL A 3 44.62 11.98 5.68
C VAL A 3 43.45 11.49 6.55
N GLY A 4 42.21 11.84 6.19
CA GLY A 4 41.02 11.37 6.90
C GLY A 4 40.23 10.35 6.08
N SER A 5 39.83 9.24 6.69
CA SER A 5 38.79 8.37 6.13
C SER A 5 37.50 9.16 5.93
N LEU A 6 36.79 8.89 4.83
CA LEU A 6 35.46 9.45 4.62
C LEU A 6 34.47 8.83 5.61
N THR A 7 33.68 9.70 6.24
CA THR A 7 32.52 9.33 7.04
C THR A 7 31.26 9.82 6.34
N TYR A 8 30.21 9.03 6.41
CA TYR A 8 28.93 9.28 5.76
C TYR A 8 27.87 9.56 6.82
N GLN A 9 26.91 10.42 6.49
CA GLN A 9 25.66 10.57 7.22
C GLN A 9 24.55 10.85 6.21
N TRP A 10 23.65 9.89 6.03
CA TRP A 10 22.48 10.09 5.17
C TRP A 10 21.47 11.01 5.84
N GLN A 11 20.85 11.85 5.02
CA GLN A 11 19.81 12.77 5.42
C GLN A 11 18.59 12.61 4.52
N ARG A 12 17.41 12.87 5.10
CA ARG A 12 16.12 12.87 4.42
C ARG A 12 15.43 14.22 4.59
N SER A 13 14.75 14.71 3.55
CA SER A 13 13.89 15.89 3.64
C SER A 13 12.69 15.65 4.57
N ALA A 14 12.16 16.72 5.16
CA ALA A 14 10.97 16.62 6.01
C ALA A 14 9.69 16.34 5.20
N ALA A 15 9.63 16.82 3.96
CA ALA A 15 8.47 16.75 3.08
C ALA A 15 8.89 16.43 1.63
N ASP A 16 7.91 16.45 0.72
CA ASP A 16 8.10 16.31 -0.72
C ASP A 16 8.70 17.59 -1.34
N SER A 17 9.88 17.95 -0.86
CA SER A 17 10.65 19.12 -1.28
C SER A 17 12.13 18.87 -1.03
N ASP A 18 12.98 19.44 -1.89
CA ASP A 18 14.44 19.40 -1.72
C ASP A 18 14.90 20.43 -0.68
N ALA A 19 14.44 20.26 0.57
CA ALA A 19 14.68 21.17 1.68
C ALA A 19 14.55 20.45 3.04
N ASP A 20 14.89 21.16 4.11
CA ASP A 20 14.61 20.76 5.51
C ASP A 20 15.12 19.35 5.87
N TYR A 21 16.37 19.08 5.50
CA TYR A 21 17.02 17.80 5.73
C TYR A 21 17.33 17.54 7.20
N SER A 22 17.03 16.32 7.65
CA SER A 22 17.43 15.79 8.96
C SER A 22 18.24 14.51 8.82
N ASP A 23 19.14 14.26 9.77
CA ASP A 23 19.96 13.05 9.80
C ASP A 23 19.06 11.82 10.04
N ILE A 24 19.25 10.77 9.24
CA ILE A 24 18.62 9.47 9.48
C ILE A 24 19.46 8.74 10.54
N PRO A 25 18.91 8.39 11.71
CA PRO A 25 19.69 7.78 12.79
C PRO A 25 20.40 6.48 12.35
N GLY A 26 21.71 6.39 12.59
CA GLY A 26 22.51 5.20 12.27
C GLY A 26 22.91 5.05 10.80
N ALA A 27 22.48 5.94 9.91
CA ALA A 27 22.76 5.86 8.48
C ALA A 27 24.16 6.37 8.10
N THR A 28 25.21 5.62 8.47
CA THR A 28 26.63 6.02 8.34
C THR A 28 27.45 5.20 7.34
N THR A 29 26.79 4.38 6.53
CA THR A 29 27.40 3.52 5.51
C THR A 29 27.48 4.21 4.15
N ALA A 30 28.33 3.70 3.25
CA ALA A 30 28.49 4.25 1.90
C ALA A 30 27.20 4.12 1.05
N SER A 31 26.39 3.10 1.32
CA SER A 31 25.03 2.91 0.80
C SER A 31 24.05 2.80 1.95
N TYR A 32 22.81 3.24 1.78
CA TYR A 32 21.78 3.16 2.83
C TYR A 32 20.39 2.99 2.22
N ASP A 33 19.64 2.04 2.76
CA ASP A 33 18.25 1.78 2.37
C ASP A 33 17.31 2.32 3.47
N ASP A 34 16.54 3.36 3.15
CA ASP A 34 15.60 3.95 4.12
C ASP A 34 14.26 3.22 4.13
N THR A 35 14.12 2.28 5.06
CA THR A 35 12.85 1.58 5.31
C THR A 35 11.87 2.41 6.15
N GLY A 36 12.31 3.52 6.77
CA GLY A 36 11.53 4.28 7.74
C GLY A 36 11.00 5.63 7.27
N ALA A 37 10.91 5.91 5.97
CA ALA A 37 10.18 7.09 5.51
C ALA A 37 8.65 6.95 5.74
N PRO A 38 7.85 7.98 5.48
CA PRO A 38 6.39 7.84 5.53
C PRO A 38 5.84 7.01 4.35
N GLU A 39 4.68 6.38 4.53
CA GLU A 39 3.89 5.68 3.51
C GLU A 39 2.71 6.55 3.04
N ASP A 40 2.96 7.85 2.91
CA ASP A 40 1.93 8.86 2.57
C ASP A 40 1.82 9.14 1.06
N GLY A 41 2.55 8.38 0.23
CA GLY A 41 2.68 8.61 -1.21
C GLY A 41 3.50 9.86 -1.59
N GLY A 42 3.90 10.67 -0.61
CA GLY A 42 4.75 11.83 -0.81
C GLY A 42 6.20 11.42 -1.06
N GLY A 43 6.86 12.06 -2.02
CA GLY A 43 8.29 11.86 -2.21
C GLY A 43 9.10 12.28 -1.00
N ARG A 44 10.32 11.75 -0.87
CA ARG A 44 11.33 12.29 0.03
C ARG A 44 12.64 12.44 -0.72
N TYR A 45 13.35 13.52 -0.46
CA TYR A 45 14.67 13.75 -1.04
C TYR A 45 15.74 13.23 -0.09
N TYR A 46 16.77 12.63 -0.66
CA TYR A 46 17.87 12.02 0.05
C TYR A 46 19.18 12.62 -0.41
N ARG A 47 20.06 12.89 0.55
CA ARG A 47 21.45 13.28 0.27
C ARG A 47 22.39 12.71 1.33
N CYS A 48 23.65 12.53 0.96
CA CYS A 48 24.68 12.11 1.89
C CYS A 48 25.58 13.29 2.26
N ARG A 49 25.77 13.52 3.56
CA ARG A 49 26.81 14.42 4.08
C ARG A 49 28.12 13.63 4.19
N LEU A 50 29.09 14.00 3.36
CA LEU A 50 30.44 13.44 3.39
C LEU A 50 31.35 14.32 4.23
N ASN A 51 32.09 13.71 5.13
CA ASN A 51 33.03 14.39 6.01
C ASN A 51 34.37 13.66 6.02
N ALA A 52 35.47 14.43 6.09
CA ALA A 52 36.82 13.93 6.31
C ALA A 52 37.54 14.87 7.28
N ALA A 53 38.33 14.31 8.19
CA ALA A 53 39.04 15.11 9.20
C ALA A 53 39.93 16.18 8.55
N GLY A 54 39.73 17.45 8.96
CA GLY A 54 40.49 18.59 8.43
C GLY A 54 40.01 19.11 7.06
N ALA A 55 38.92 18.56 6.51
CA ALA A 55 38.29 19.05 5.29
C ALA A 55 36.92 19.69 5.59
N ALA A 56 36.48 20.57 4.69
CA ALA A 56 35.10 21.05 4.71
C ALA A 56 34.15 19.89 4.35
N GLN A 57 33.00 19.85 5.01
CA GLN A 57 31.93 18.91 4.67
C GLN A 57 31.41 19.19 3.26
N GLN A 58 30.99 18.13 2.57
CA GLN A 58 30.36 18.21 1.26
C GLN A 58 29.05 17.42 1.28
N TYR A 59 28.08 17.85 0.50
CA TYR A 59 26.84 17.11 0.29
C TYR A 59 26.85 16.50 -1.11
N SER A 60 26.35 15.28 -1.25
CA SER A 60 26.04 14.72 -2.56
C SER A 60 24.95 15.57 -3.24
N THR A 61 24.77 15.38 -4.55
CA THR A 61 23.51 15.73 -5.18
C THR A 61 22.37 15.02 -4.46
N SER A 62 21.27 15.74 -4.26
CA SER A 62 20.01 15.17 -3.77
C SER A 62 19.36 14.34 -4.88
N ASP A 63 18.63 13.31 -4.48
CA ASP A 63 17.71 12.59 -5.37
C ASP A 63 16.39 12.32 -4.66
N ARG A 64 15.29 12.28 -5.42
CA ARG A 64 13.96 12.05 -4.90
C ARG A 64 13.66 10.54 -4.90
N GLY A 65 13.52 9.95 -3.72
CA GLY A 65 12.98 8.61 -3.56
C GLY A 65 11.46 8.61 -3.64
N TYR A 66 10.92 7.58 -4.30
CA TYR A 66 9.49 7.29 -4.37
C TYR A 66 9.22 6.06 -3.53
N ARG A 67 8.16 6.10 -2.72
CA ARG A 67 7.56 4.90 -2.14
C ARG A 67 6.07 4.98 -2.41
N GLY A 68 5.53 3.93 -3.05
CA GLY A 68 4.09 3.82 -3.27
C GLY A 68 3.35 3.83 -1.94
N ALA A 69 2.23 4.52 -1.88
CA ALA A 69 1.29 4.33 -0.79
C ALA A 69 0.67 2.93 -0.91
N ALA A 70 0.16 2.39 0.19
CA ALA A 70 -0.75 1.26 0.08
C ALA A 70 -2.05 1.73 -0.59
N PRO A 71 -2.76 0.84 -1.32
CA PRO A 71 -4.10 1.12 -1.83
C PRO A 71 -5.03 1.70 -0.77
N ASN A 72 -5.86 2.66 -1.18
CA ASN A 72 -6.91 3.16 -0.31
C ASN A 72 -7.94 2.07 0.00
N PRO A 73 -8.70 2.20 1.09
CA PRO A 73 -9.85 1.33 1.34
C PRO A 73 -10.79 1.30 0.12
N PRO A 74 -11.16 0.11 -0.38
CA PRO A 74 -12.07 -0.01 -1.52
C PRO A 74 -13.41 0.68 -1.30
N THR A 75 -13.99 1.22 -2.36
CA THR A 75 -15.26 1.96 -2.31
C THR A 75 -16.33 1.32 -3.20
N ASN A 76 -17.59 1.74 -3.03
CA ASN A 76 -18.73 1.27 -3.83
C ASN A 76 -18.81 -0.25 -3.95
N LEU A 77 -18.76 -0.94 -2.82
CA LEU A 77 -18.86 -2.41 -2.74
C LEU A 77 -20.22 -2.86 -3.28
N LEU A 78 -20.20 -3.83 -4.21
CA LEU A 78 -21.36 -4.46 -4.79
C LEU A 78 -21.32 -5.96 -4.58
N THR A 79 -22.49 -6.53 -4.30
CA THR A 79 -22.77 -7.97 -4.37
C THR A 79 -23.84 -8.15 -5.43
N GLU A 80 -23.66 -9.06 -6.39
CA GLU A 80 -24.61 -9.21 -7.52
C GLU A 80 -24.90 -7.89 -8.25
N GLY A 81 -23.86 -7.07 -8.44
CA GLY A 81 -23.99 -5.75 -9.05
C GLY A 81 -24.82 -4.73 -8.24
N GLN A 82 -25.17 -5.02 -6.99
CA GLN A 82 -26.04 -4.20 -6.15
C GLN A 82 -25.40 -3.85 -4.80
N THR A 83 -25.76 -2.69 -4.25
CA THR A 83 -25.31 -2.27 -2.92
C THR A 83 -26.19 -2.91 -1.85
N ASN A 84 -25.58 -3.67 -0.94
CA ASN A 84 -26.26 -4.32 0.20
C ASN A 84 -27.57 -5.05 -0.19
N PRO A 85 -27.54 -5.94 -1.20
CA PRO A 85 -28.76 -6.58 -1.67
C PRO A 85 -29.36 -7.49 -0.61
N THR A 86 -30.65 -7.76 -0.75
CA THR A 86 -31.40 -8.74 0.04
C THR A 86 -32.03 -9.77 -0.89
N ASN A 87 -32.38 -10.94 -0.37
CA ASN A 87 -32.99 -12.02 -1.14
C ASN A 87 -32.15 -12.48 -2.34
N ILE A 88 -30.82 -12.51 -2.18
CA ILE A 88 -29.94 -13.16 -3.16
C ILE A 88 -30.23 -14.66 -3.13
N THR A 89 -30.56 -15.23 -4.28
CA THR A 89 -30.82 -16.66 -4.46
C THR A 89 -29.65 -17.40 -5.09
N ASP A 90 -28.59 -16.67 -5.45
CA ASP A 90 -27.31 -17.26 -5.82
C ASP A 90 -26.56 -17.70 -4.57
N PHE A 91 -26.13 -18.95 -4.56
CA PHE A 91 -25.38 -19.52 -3.44
C PHE A 91 -23.85 -19.32 -3.55
N TYR A 92 -23.38 -18.73 -4.65
CA TYR A 92 -22.00 -18.35 -4.90
C TYR A 92 -21.91 -16.90 -5.41
N PRO A 93 -22.35 -15.92 -4.61
CA PRO A 93 -22.52 -14.57 -5.09
C PRO A 93 -21.21 -13.93 -5.58
N GLU A 94 -21.32 -13.02 -6.54
CA GLU A 94 -20.21 -12.21 -7.03
C GLU A 94 -20.01 -10.92 -6.23
N PHE A 95 -18.75 -10.60 -5.93
CA PHE A 95 -18.34 -9.37 -5.28
C PHE A 95 -17.51 -8.49 -6.22
N SER A 96 -17.76 -7.18 -6.20
CA SER A 96 -16.85 -6.22 -6.84
C SER A 96 -16.80 -4.88 -6.10
N ALA A 97 -15.68 -4.16 -6.21
CA ALA A 97 -15.48 -2.85 -5.62
C ALA A 97 -14.67 -1.94 -6.55
N ILE A 98 -14.65 -0.65 -6.25
CA ILE A 98 -13.77 0.31 -6.92
C ILE A 98 -12.44 0.37 -6.18
N PHE A 99 -11.36 0.15 -6.93
CA PHE A 99 -9.98 0.35 -6.48
C PHE A 99 -9.61 1.82 -6.59
N THR A 100 -8.91 2.35 -5.59
CA THR A 100 -8.33 3.69 -5.63
C THR A 100 -6.95 3.70 -4.98
N ASP A 101 -6.05 4.50 -5.54
CA ASP A 101 -4.70 4.75 -5.01
C ASP A 101 -4.35 6.23 -5.17
N ASN A 102 -3.62 6.80 -4.21
CA ASN A 102 -3.14 8.18 -4.30
C ASN A 102 -1.83 8.32 -5.09
N THR A 103 -1.16 7.21 -5.35
CA THR A 103 0.06 7.09 -6.14
C THR A 103 -0.31 7.06 -7.63
N VAL A 104 0.32 7.94 -8.40
CA VAL A 104 0.03 8.08 -9.83
C VAL A 104 0.58 6.88 -10.59
N GLY A 105 -0.30 6.17 -11.30
CA GLY A 105 0.07 5.06 -12.19
C GLY A 105 -0.07 3.67 -11.59
N ASP A 106 -0.44 3.57 -10.30
CA ASP A 106 -0.64 2.28 -9.64
C ASP A 106 -1.97 1.65 -10.09
N ASN A 107 -1.93 0.34 -10.35
CA ASN A 107 -3.06 -0.51 -10.71
C ASN A 107 -3.11 -1.69 -9.74
N ALA A 108 -4.31 -2.22 -9.50
CA ALA A 108 -4.47 -3.45 -8.73
C ALA A 108 -4.47 -4.67 -9.66
N GLU A 109 -3.68 -5.68 -9.31
CA GLU A 109 -3.66 -7.00 -9.98
C GLU A 109 -4.04 -8.13 -9.03
N ASN A 110 -4.17 -7.82 -7.74
CA ASN A 110 -4.60 -8.77 -6.73
C ASN A 110 -5.71 -8.22 -5.83
N ALA A 111 -6.53 -9.14 -5.33
CA ALA A 111 -7.56 -8.86 -4.34
C ALA A 111 -7.50 -9.87 -3.20
N TRP A 112 -7.93 -9.45 -2.01
CA TRP A 112 -8.19 -10.35 -0.89
C TRP A 112 -9.57 -10.06 -0.34
N ILE A 113 -10.46 -11.04 -0.41
CA ILE A 113 -11.82 -11.00 0.11
C ILE A 113 -11.94 -11.86 1.37
N GLN A 114 -12.71 -11.34 2.34
CA GLN A 114 -13.19 -12.11 3.47
C GLN A 114 -14.70 -11.98 3.57
N VAL A 115 -15.36 -13.09 3.91
CA VAL A 115 -16.81 -13.18 4.14
C VAL A 115 -17.08 -13.79 5.51
N SER A 116 -18.04 -13.22 6.22
CA SER A 116 -18.36 -13.56 7.61
C SER A 116 -19.83 -13.29 7.91
N THR A 117 -20.40 -14.00 8.88
CA THR A 117 -21.69 -13.61 9.51
C THR A 117 -21.49 -12.66 10.70
N ASP A 118 -20.25 -12.44 11.11
CA ASP A 118 -19.83 -11.43 12.08
C ASP A 118 -19.35 -10.17 11.35
N SER A 119 -20.08 -9.08 11.50
CA SER A 119 -19.80 -7.77 10.89
C SER A 119 -18.51 -7.12 11.38
N THR A 120 -17.99 -7.57 12.53
CA THR A 120 -16.71 -7.07 13.07
C THR A 120 -15.50 -7.79 12.48
N PHE A 121 -15.72 -8.91 11.78
CA PHE A 121 -14.67 -9.78 11.25
C PHE A 121 -13.59 -10.11 12.29
N ALA A 122 -13.98 -10.33 13.55
CA ALA A 122 -13.04 -10.69 14.62
C ALA A 122 -12.31 -12.01 14.29
N THR A 123 -13.00 -12.90 13.58
CA THR A 123 -12.45 -14.06 12.87
C THR A 123 -13.18 -14.18 11.54
N ALA A 124 -12.47 -14.42 10.42
CA ALA A 124 -13.13 -14.73 9.15
C ALA A 124 -13.80 -16.12 9.27
N THR A 125 -15.11 -16.21 9.04
CA THR A 125 -15.89 -17.41 9.40
C THR A 125 -16.49 -18.19 8.24
N HIS A 126 -16.45 -17.69 7.00
CA HIS A 126 -17.08 -18.38 5.86
C HIS A 126 -16.16 -18.51 4.67
N TRP A 127 -15.48 -17.41 4.36
CA TRP A 127 -14.45 -17.44 3.35
C TRP A 127 -13.37 -16.43 3.67
N ASP A 128 -12.15 -16.86 3.44
CA ASP A 128 -10.96 -16.04 3.43
C ASP A 128 -10.18 -16.49 2.20
N SER A 129 -10.17 -15.65 1.16
CA SER A 129 -9.60 -16.05 -0.14
C SER A 129 -8.07 -16.13 -0.11
N GLY A 130 -7.41 -15.52 0.88
CA GLY A 130 -6.05 -15.05 0.71
C GLY A 130 -5.96 -14.05 -0.45
N TRP A 131 -4.74 -13.80 -0.94
CA TRP A 131 -4.56 -13.05 -2.18
C TRP A 131 -4.92 -13.92 -3.39
N ILE A 132 -5.76 -13.39 -4.26
CA ILE A 132 -6.11 -13.97 -5.55
C ILE A 132 -5.74 -13.00 -6.67
N ASP A 133 -5.43 -13.55 -7.84
CA ASP A 133 -5.18 -12.75 -9.05
C ASP A 133 -6.51 -12.25 -9.63
N ILE A 134 -6.51 -10.99 -10.07
CA ILE A 134 -7.62 -10.37 -10.81
C ILE A 134 -7.08 -9.79 -12.12
N ALA A 135 -7.98 -9.49 -13.07
CA ALA A 135 -7.56 -8.67 -14.21
C ALA A 135 -7.15 -7.28 -13.71
N THR A 136 -6.13 -6.70 -14.36
CA THR A 136 -5.61 -5.36 -14.03
C THR A 136 -6.75 -4.36 -13.90
N THR A 137 -6.85 -3.77 -12.72
CA THR A 137 -7.87 -2.79 -12.37
C THR A 137 -7.19 -1.44 -12.18
N GLU A 138 -7.45 -0.52 -13.10
CA GLU A 138 -6.86 0.82 -13.07
C GLU A 138 -7.36 1.63 -11.86
N ASN A 139 -6.57 2.63 -11.45
CA ASN A 139 -6.97 3.55 -10.39
C ASN A 139 -8.33 4.22 -10.69
N ASN A 140 -9.27 4.15 -9.74
CA ASN A 140 -10.67 4.58 -9.84
C ASN A 140 -11.56 3.69 -10.74
N ALA A 141 -11.10 2.49 -11.11
CA ALA A 141 -11.89 1.51 -11.84
C ALA A 141 -12.52 0.45 -10.91
N ARG A 142 -13.60 -0.16 -11.40
CA ARG A 142 -14.22 -1.34 -10.78
C ARG A 142 -13.41 -2.58 -11.13
N CYS A 143 -13.08 -3.40 -10.13
CA CYS A 143 -12.48 -4.70 -10.37
C CYS A 143 -13.46 -5.63 -11.09
N PRO A 144 -12.97 -6.68 -11.77
CA PRO A 144 -13.83 -7.77 -12.23
C PRO A 144 -14.68 -8.33 -11.10
N ASP A 145 -15.79 -8.97 -11.45
CA ASP A 145 -16.59 -9.71 -10.48
C ASP A 145 -15.82 -10.92 -9.96
N ILE A 146 -15.78 -11.05 -8.63
CA ILE A 146 -15.07 -12.10 -7.91
C ILE A 146 -16.11 -13.02 -7.27
N THR A 147 -16.26 -14.21 -7.83
CA THR A 147 -17.18 -15.23 -7.32
C THR A 147 -16.76 -15.70 -5.93
N TYR A 148 -17.72 -15.82 -5.02
CA TYR A 148 -17.52 -16.39 -3.70
C TYR A 148 -16.97 -17.82 -3.76
N GLY A 149 -15.76 -18.03 -3.21
CA GLY A 149 -15.07 -19.32 -3.22
C GLY A 149 -15.19 -20.13 -1.93
N GLY A 150 -16.08 -19.73 -1.00
CA GLY A 150 -16.31 -20.45 0.25
C GLY A 150 -17.26 -21.63 0.10
N SER A 151 -17.66 -22.21 1.23
CA SER A 151 -18.78 -23.17 1.24
C SER A 151 -20.09 -22.46 0.98
N GLU A 152 -20.99 -23.11 0.23
CA GLU A 152 -22.33 -22.63 -0.15
C GLU A 152 -22.98 -21.75 0.92
N VAL A 153 -23.36 -20.52 0.56
CA VAL A 153 -24.08 -19.66 1.50
C VAL A 153 -25.47 -20.20 1.77
N VAL A 154 -26.00 -19.93 2.96
CA VAL A 154 -27.30 -20.44 3.40
C VAL A 154 -28.36 -19.34 3.29
N GLU A 155 -29.56 -19.72 2.87
CA GLU A 155 -30.72 -18.83 2.83
C GLU A 155 -31.05 -18.24 4.21
N ALA A 156 -31.71 -17.08 4.21
CA ALA A 156 -32.16 -16.38 5.42
C ALA A 156 -31.03 -16.02 6.42
N VAL A 157 -29.77 -16.02 5.98
CA VAL A 157 -28.60 -15.55 6.74
C VAL A 157 -28.07 -14.25 6.14
N THR A 158 -27.68 -13.31 7.00
CA THR A 158 -26.96 -12.10 6.58
C THR A 158 -25.46 -12.35 6.56
N TYR A 159 -24.84 -12.07 5.43
CA TYR A 159 -23.39 -12.12 5.27
C TYR A 159 -22.82 -10.71 5.13
N TYR A 160 -21.66 -10.52 5.72
CA TYR A 160 -20.81 -9.34 5.60
C TYR A 160 -19.57 -9.74 4.81
N TRP A 161 -19.12 -8.87 3.92
CA TRP A 161 -17.86 -9.06 3.22
C TRP A 161 -17.02 -7.79 3.23
N ARG A 162 -15.71 -7.97 3.10
CA ARG A 162 -14.74 -6.88 2.91
C ARG A 162 -13.70 -7.31 1.89
N ILE A 163 -13.10 -6.34 1.22
CA ILE A 163 -12.06 -6.52 0.20
C ILE A 163 -10.93 -5.52 0.42
N ARG A 164 -9.72 -5.90 0.02
CA ARG A 164 -8.58 -5.01 -0.19
C ARG A 164 -7.82 -5.39 -1.46
N PHE A 165 -7.07 -4.45 -2.01
CA PHE A 165 -6.29 -4.61 -3.24
C PHE A 165 -4.79 -4.54 -2.98
N MET A 166 -4.02 -5.01 -3.97
CA MET A 166 -2.56 -4.98 -4.06
C MET A 166 -2.16 -4.77 -5.51
#